data_AF-A0A938CXA8-F1
#
_entry.id   AF-A0A938CXA8-F1
#
_cell.length_a   1.000
_cell.length_b   1.000
_cell.length_c   1.000
_cell.angle_alpha   90.00
_cell.angle_beta   90.00
_cell.angle_gamma   90.00
#
_symmetry.space_group_name_H-M   'P 1'
#
loop_
_entity.id
_entity.type
_entity.pdbx_description
1 polymer ?
#
loop_
_entity_poly.entity_id
_entity_poly.type
_entity_poly.pdbx_seq_one_letter_code
_entity_poly.pdbx_strand_id
1 'polypeptide(L)'
;NHWAAEEALAARAVRPDCAPLLIHTASEFFASRQTAMPAARFVRNAIQACAHGANAAPAVNGTLDQDDPRLVPQIRSLGRYLERNASWYAGLRSLAKVALVRSEDSLNWGPDAGRMAGQPGTPGHVAEFRGCYEMAAQLRHPCAVLPAGGLNAADLARYGAVVLPAVSCLGAEDAAAIDAYIVDGGAAIVTADTGACDRDGRPASGHALAAMPALPGVPLTVFGAYFKLADPALRRAVGGAPHVGADGEFWSPPVPAGATCDLRLVGPFRNNAPEFTTVAGPGDAPGLIALRRGAGRMVWLPWRIGALFHAAAIPEYAALFGRVLEEAVGPAPIRTDAPDAVECILYAHDRGEVLHLVNGAALQSKPLVGTTPLAGFEVRVRSLAVSAVRLDSGAPLALRREGEEVVLRIDRLDVFVAIALLAPSECLIATN
;
A
#
# COMPACT_ATOMS: atom_id res chain seq x y z
N ASN A 1 -6.77 -4.76 6.95
CA ASN A 1 -7.79 -4.23 6.00
C ASN A 1 -7.61 -2.72 5.88
N HIS A 2 -7.26 -2.26 4.67
CA HIS A 2 -7.07 -0.85 4.29
C HIS A 2 -8.14 -0.33 3.34
N TRP A 3 -9.32 -0.97 3.29
CA TRP A 3 -10.42 -0.58 2.41
C TRP A 3 -10.75 0.92 2.47
N ALA A 4 -10.83 1.52 3.66
CA ALA A 4 -11.16 2.95 3.75
C ALA A 4 -10.06 3.85 3.18
N ALA A 5 -8.78 3.44 3.27
CA ALA A 5 -7.69 4.12 2.60
C ALA A 5 -7.73 3.94 1.08
N GLU A 6 -7.98 2.72 0.60
CA GLU A 6 -8.14 2.40 -0.83
C GLU A 6 -9.21 3.29 -1.48
N GLU A 7 -10.41 3.33 -0.90
CA GLU A 7 -11.53 4.14 -1.43
C GLU A 7 -11.25 5.65 -1.35
N ALA A 8 -10.66 6.12 -0.24
CA ALA A 8 -10.34 7.54 -0.09
C ALA A 8 -9.30 7.99 -1.12
N LEU A 9 -8.25 7.20 -1.32
CA LEU A 9 -7.18 7.50 -2.28
C LEU A 9 -7.68 7.39 -3.72
N ALA A 10 -8.45 6.34 -4.05
CA ALA A 10 -9.04 6.19 -5.38
C ALA A 10 -9.97 7.36 -5.73
N ALA A 11 -10.86 7.76 -4.80
CA ALA A 11 -11.77 8.88 -5.02
C ALA A 11 -11.03 10.22 -5.18
N ARG A 12 -9.97 10.47 -4.39
CA ARG A 12 -9.10 11.65 -4.55
C ARG A 12 -8.35 11.65 -5.88
N ALA A 13 -7.94 10.48 -6.37
CA ALA A 13 -7.25 10.39 -7.63
C ALA A 13 -8.15 10.75 -8.82
N VAL A 14 -9.44 10.38 -8.76
CA VAL A 14 -10.44 10.75 -9.78
C VAL A 14 -10.79 12.24 -9.72
N ARG A 15 -10.87 12.83 -8.52
CA ARG A 15 -11.28 14.23 -8.30
C ARG A 15 -10.36 14.91 -7.25
N PRO A 16 -9.15 15.35 -7.63
CA PRO A 16 -8.15 15.86 -6.67
C PRO A 16 -8.58 17.11 -5.91
N ASP A 17 -9.39 17.97 -6.54
CA ASP A 17 -9.85 19.25 -5.95
C ASP A 17 -11.12 19.10 -5.10
N CYS A 18 -11.64 17.88 -4.95
CA CYS A 18 -12.88 17.62 -4.23
C CYS A 18 -12.62 16.56 -3.14
N ALA A 19 -12.75 16.96 -1.87
CA ALA A 19 -12.65 16.02 -0.77
C ALA A 19 -13.73 14.93 -0.92
N PRO A 20 -13.37 13.63 -1.04
CA PRO A 20 -14.35 12.59 -1.22
C PRO A 20 -15.19 12.40 0.04
N LEU A 21 -16.42 11.96 -0.14
CA LEU A 21 -17.31 11.58 0.96
C LEU A 21 -17.40 10.06 1.01
N LEU A 22 -16.83 9.46 2.06
CA LEU A 22 -16.89 8.03 2.28
C LEU A 22 -18.08 7.71 3.20
N ILE A 23 -19.02 6.93 2.66
CA ILE A 23 -20.20 6.49 3.39
C ILE A 23 -19.86 5.23 4.17
N HIS A 24 -19.86 5.32 5.49
CA HIS A 24 -19.62 4.21 6.39
C HIS A 24 -20.94 3.67 6.93
N THR A 25 -21.32 2.46 6.55
CA THR A 25 -22.48 1.79 7.15
C THR A 25 -22.32 1.74 8.67
N ALA A 26 -23.37 2.11 9.41
CA ALA A 26 -23.46 1.92 10.85
C ALA A 26 -23.90 0.49 11.24
N SER A 27 -24.33 -0.31 10.26
CA SER A 27 -24.86 -1.65 10.48
C SER A 27 -23.83 -2.75 10.21
N GLU A 28 -23.87 -3.81 11.03
CA GLU A 28 -23.02 -4.99 10.86
C GLU A 28 -23.42 -5.83 9.64
N PHE A 29 -24.70 -5.80 9.27
CA PHE A 29 -25.26 -6.67 8.23
C PHE A 29 -25.80 -5.85 7.06
N PHE A 30 -25.65 -6.39 5.86
CA PHE A 30 -26.16 -5.75 4.65
C PHE A 30 -27.70 -5.68 4.61
N ALA A 31 -28.42 -6.67 5.14
CA ALA A 31 -29.90 -6.69 5.12
C ALA A 31 -30.52 -6.40 6.49
N SER A 32 -29.91 -6.88 7.58
CA SER A 32 -30.34 -6.64 8.96
C SER A 32 -29.84 -5.28 9.50
N ARG A 33 -30.26 -4.23 8.81
CA ARG A 33 -29.73 -2.85 8.87
C ARG A 33 -29.86 -2.15 10.23
N GLN A 34 -30.66 -2.68 11.15
CA GLN A 34 -30.84 -2.11 12.50
C GLN A 34 -29.88 -2.70 13.54
N THR A 35 -29.06 -3.68 13.19
CA THR A 35 -28.01 -4.19 14.08
C THR A 35 -26.74 -3.37 13.93
N ALA A 36 -26.30 -2.72 15.02
CA ALA A 36 -25.09 -1.91 15.03
C ALA A 36 -23.82 -2.74 14.76
N MET A 37 -22.91 -2.20 13.96
CA MET A 37 -21.55 -2.75 13.81
C MET A 37 -20.69 -2.48 15.07
N PRO A 38 -19.60 -3.23 15.28
CA PRO A 38 -18.66 -2.92 16.34
C PRO A 38 -18.08 -1.50 16.24
N ALA A 39 -18.15 -0.78 17.34
CA ALA A 39 -17.68 0.60 17.48
C ALA A 39 -16.24 0.82 17.00
N ALA A 40 -15.31 -0.04 17.41
CA ALA A 40 -13.91 0.08 17.04
C ALA A 40 -13.71 -0.02 15.52
N ARG A 41 -14.49 -0.88 14.83
CA ARG A 41 -14.45 -1.01 13.37
C ARG A 41 -14.94 0.25 12.68
N PHE A 42 -16.07 0.79 13.14
CA PHE A 42 -16.59 2.05 12.62
C PHE A 42 -15.56 3.18 12.76
N VAL A 43 -15.06 3.42 13.98
CA VAL A 43 -14.12 4.51 14.27
C VAL A 43 -12.83 4.34 13.50
N ARG A 44 -12.26 3.12 13.45
CA ARG A 44 -11.03 2.84 12.68
C ARG A 44 -11.22 3.16 11.20
N ASN A 45 -12.29 2.68 10.58
CA ASN A 45 -12.54 2.91 9.15
C ASN A 45 -12.75 4.40 8.85
N ALA A 46 -13.52 5.09 9.68
CA ALA A 46 -13.79 6.51 9.50
C ALA A 46 -12.53 7.38 9.69
N ILE A 47 -11.71 7.09 10.70
CA ILE A 47 -10.44 7.80 10.90
C ILE A 47 -9.42 7.48 9.80
N GLN A 48 -9.34 6.23 9.34
CA GLN A 48 -8.48 5.89 8.21
C GLN A 48 -8.90 6.67 6.96
N ALA A 49 -10.20 6.79 6.67
CA ALA A 49 -10.70 7.64 5.60
C ALA A 49 -10.27 9.11 5.78
N CYS A 50 -10.51 9.70 6.95
CA CYS A 50 -10.14 11.09 7.25
C CYS A 50 -8.64 11.34 7.15
N ALA A 51 -7.82 10.40 7.63
CA ALA A 51 -6.35 10.49 7.55
C ALA A 51 -5.84 10.52 6.10
N HIS A 52 -6.59 9.94 5.15
CA HIS A 52 -6.29 10.00 3.71
C HIS A 52 -7.00 11.16 2.97
N GLY A 53 -7.60 12.09 3.71
CA GLY A 53 -8.22 13.32 3.17
C GLY A 53 -9.68 13.16 2.74
N ALA A 54 -10.36 12.08 3.14
CA ALA A 54 -11.79 11.92 2.92
C ALA A 54 -12.64 12.50 4.07
N ASN A 55 -13.87 12.88 3.78
CA ASN A 55 -14.89 13.10 4.80
C ASN A 55 -15.56 11.77 5.14
N ALA A 56 -15.63 11.42 6.43
CA ALA A 56 -16.36 10.25 6.89
C ALA A 56 -17.83 10.59 7.18
N ALA A 57 -18.75 9.92 6.49
CA ALA A 57 -20.20 10.03 6.70
C ALA A 57 -20.77 8.73 7.28
N PRO A 58 -21.22 8.71 8.55
CA PRO A 58 -21.96 7.57 9.09
C PRO A 58 -23.32 7.44 8.41
N ALA A 59 -23.56 6.34 7.71
CA ALA A 59 -24.88 5.95 7.22
C ALA A 59 -25.63 5.17 8.31
N VAL A 60 -26.53 5.87 8.99
CA VAL A 60 -27.42 5.32 10.02
C VAL A 60 -28.80 5.06 9.40
N ASN A 61 -29.39 3.90 9.69
CA ASN A 61 -30.74 3.57 9.22
C ASN A 61 -31.79 4.15 10.19
N GLY A 62 -32.56 5.13 9.74
CA GLY A 62 -33.49 5.88 10.59
C GLY A 62 -32.84 7.08 11.28
N THR A 63 -33.29 7.41 12.48
CA THR A 63 -32.76 8.52 13.30
C THR A 63 -31.60 8.08 14.18
N LEU A 64 -30.92 9.01 14.86
CA LEU A 64 -29.96 8.67 15.93
C LEU A 64 -30.63 8.19 17.24
N ASP A 65 -31.95 8.25 17.29
CA ASP A 65 -32.78 7.52 18.25
C ASP A 65 -33.09 6.15 17.63
N GLN A 66 -32.37 5.12 18.06
CA GLN A 66 -32.44 3.76 17.51
C GLN A 66 -32.66 2.76 18.63
N ASP A 67 -33.40 1.67 18.34
CA ASP A 67 -33.59 0.54 19.26
C ASP A 67 -32.25 -0.10 19.68
N ASP A 68 -31.26 -0.11 18.78
CA ASP A 68 -29.88 -0.48 19.07
C ASP A 68 -28.97 0.78 19.09
N PRO A 69 -28.82 1.45 20.25
CA PRO A 69 -28.07 2.70 20.34
C PRO A 69 -26.55 2.50 20.49
N ARG A 70 -26.03 1.26 20.45
CA ARG A 70 -24.65 0.94 20.86
C ARG A 70 -23.58 1.73 20.09
N LEU A 71 -23.84 2.07 18.82
CA LEU A 71 -22.90 2.84 18.00
C LEU A 71 -23.08 4.37 18.10
N VAL A 72 -24.26 4.85 18.51
CA VAL A 72 -24.61 6.28 18.55
C VAL A 72 -23.63 7.12 19.39
N PRO A 73 -23.18 6.69 20.59
CA PRO A 73 -22.19 7.43 21.36
C PRO A 73 -20.87 7.64 20.59
N GLN A 74 -20.45 6.66 19.79
CA GLN A 74 -19.20 6.72 19.04
C GLN A 74 -19.32 7.58 17.78
N ILE A 75 -20.46 7.54 17.10
CA ILE A 75 -20.78 8.49 16.03
C ILE A 75 -20.71 9.92 16.56
N ARG A 76 -21.35 10.21 17.70
CA ARG A 76 -21.31 11.55 18.33
C ARG A 76 -19.91 11.94 18.78
N SER A 77 -19.15 11.01 19.37
CA SER A 77 -17.79 11.26 19.84
C SER A 77 -16.86 11.60 18.67
N LEU A 78 -16.91 10.80 17.60
CA LEU A 78 -16.12 11.02 16.39
C LEU A 78 -16.52 12.32 15.69
N GLY A 79 -17.82 12.60 15.56
CA GLY A 79 -18.32 13.85 14.98
C GLY A 79 -17.77 15.08 15.70
N ARG A 80 -17.84 15.12 17.03
CA ARG A 80 -17.25 16.20 17.84
C ARG A 80 -15.73 16.28 17.67
N TYR A 81 -15.04 15.14 17.59
CA TYR A 81 -13.60 15.12 17.35
C TYR A 81 -13.25 15.76 16.01
N LEU A 82 -13.97 15.40 14.93
CA LEU A 82 -13.75 15.93 13.59
C LEU A 82 -14.11 17.42 13.52
N GLU A 83 -15.23 17.83 14.13
CA GLU A 83 -15.65 19.23 14.20
C GLU A 83 -14.59 20.11 14.89
N ARG A 84 -14.11 19.71 16.08
CA ARG A 84 -13.06 20.46 16.80
C ARG A 84 -11.75 20.56 16.03
N ASN A 85 -11.45 19.55 15.21
CA ASN A 85 -10.20 19.44 14.47
C ASN A 85 -10.36 19.73 12.98
N ALA A 86 -11.48 20.30 12.53
CA ALA A 86 -11.79 20.44 11.10
C ALA A 86 -10.69 21.19 10.33
N SER A 87 -10.10 22.21 10.96
CA SER A 87 -8.98 22.97 10.37
C SER A 87 -7.73 22.14 10.10
N TRP A 88 -7.53 21.00 10.78
CA TRP A 88 -6.40 20.09 10.57
C TRP A 88 -6.62 19.07 9.45
N TYR A 89 -7.88 18.83 9.08
CA TYR A 89 -8.24 17.90 8.00
C TYR A 89 -8.49 18.62 6.67
N ALA A 90 -8.59 19.95 6.69
CA ALA A 90 -8.70 20.76 5.49
C ALA A 90 -7.35 20.87 4.77
N GLY A 91 -7.36 20.76 3.44
CA GLY A 91 -6.18 21.04 2.62
C GLY A 91 -4.97 20.10 2.85
N LEU A 92 -5.19 18.89 3.38
CA LEU A 92 -4.12 17.90 3.54
C LEU A 92 -3.49 17.56 2.19
N ARG A 93 -2.16 17.73 2.08
CA ARG A 93 -1.40 17.44 0.87
C ARG A 93 -0.60 16.16 1.02
N SER A 94 -0.66 15.30 0.01
CA SER A 94 0.05 14.02 0.03
C SER A 94 1.56 14.22 0.00
N LEU A 95 2.29 13.44 0.82
CA LEU A 95 3.75 13.35 0.81
C LEU A 95 4.25 12.11 0.05
N ALA A 96 3.36 11.45 -0.69
CA ALA A 96 3.67 10.20 -1.37
C ALA A 96 4.72 10.39 -2.46
N LYS A 97 5.80 9.58 -2.37
CA LYS A 97 6.78 9.40 -3.45
C LYS A 97 6.54 8.11 -4.25
N VAL A 98 5.64 7.26 -3.77
CA VAL A 98 5.26 5.99 -4.38
C VAL A 98 3.81 6.11 -4.84
N ALA A 99 3.52 5.70 -6.06
CA ALA A 99 2.16 5.57 -6.58
C ALA A 99 1.87 4.10 -6.93
N LEU A 100 0.65 3.63 -6.65
CA LEU A 100 0.16 2.33 -7.07
C LEU A 100 -0.94 2.53 -8.11
N VAL A 101 -0.81 1.87 -9.26
CA VAL A 101 -1.85 1.91 -10.29
C VAL A 101 -2.96 0.91 -9.95
N ARG A 102 -4.21 1.38 -9.99
CA ARG A 102 -5.41 0.55 -9.84
C ARG A 102 -6.16 0.51 -11.17
N SER A 103 -6.38 -0.68 -11.71
CA SER A 103 -6.97 -0.91 -13.03
C SER A 103 -8.32 -1.60 -12.93
N GLU A 104 -9.37 -0.87 -13.29
CA GLU A 104 -10.72 -1.43 -13.46
C GLU A 104 -10.77 -2.40 -14.65
N ASP A 105 -10.01 -2.16 -15.71
CA ASP A 105 -9.97 -3.08 -16.85
C ASP A 105 -9.38 -4.44 -16.45
N SER A 106 -8.33 -4.45 -15.63
CA SER A 106 -7.77 -5.70 -15.08
C SER A 106 -8.73 -6.40 -14.12
N LEU A 107 -9.55 -5.65 -13.38
CA LEU A 107 -10.63 -6.23 -12.57
C LEU A 107 -11.70 -6.88 -13.45
N ASN A 108 -12.11 -6.21 -14.52
CA ASN A 108 -13.22 -6.61 -15.38
C ASN A 108 -12.87 -7.76 -16.33
N TRP A 109 -11.62 -7.84 -16.79
CA TRP A 109 -11.18 -8.78 -17.82
C TRP A 109 -10.09 -9.76 -17.36
N GLY A 110 -9.41 -9.48 -16.25
CA GLY A 110 -8.35 -10.33 -15.70
C GLY A 110 -8.87 -11.47 -14.82
N PRO A 111 -8.02 -12.03 -13.93
CA PRO A 111 -8.41 -13.15 -13.07
C PRO A 111 -9.59 -12.85 -12.11
N ASP A 112 -9.86 -11.57 -11.85
CA ASP A 112 -10.98 -11.10 -11.03
C ASP A 112 -12.33 -11.06 -11.79
N ALA A 113 -12.34 -11.27 -13.11
CA ALA A 113 -13.54 -11.09 -13.94
C ALA A 113 -14.73 -11.93 -13.44
N GLY A 114 -15.89 -11.25 -13.28
CA GLY A 114 -17.13 -11.88 -12.81
C GLY A 114 -17.15 -12.24 -11.32
N ARG A 115 -16.17 -11.79 -10.53
CA ARG A 115 -16.05 -12.05 -9.09
C ARG A 115 -16.30 -10.78 -8.29
N MET A 116 -16.63 -10.95 -7.01
CA MET A 116 -16.65 -9.83 -6.09
C MET A 116 -15.22 -9.32 -5.87
N ALA A 117 -15.02 -8.00 -5.88
CA ALA A 117 -13.71 -7.39 -5.69
C ALA A 117 -13.06 -7.86 -4.37
N GLY A 118 -11.90 -8.52 -4.48
CA GLY A 118 -11.17 -9.08 -3.34
C GLY A 118 -11.79 -10.36 -2.79
N GLN A 119 -12.52 -11.12 -3.61
CA GLN A 119 -12.95 -12.47 -3.26
C GLN A 119 -11.74 -13.33 -2.86
N PRO A 120 -11.76 -13.97 -1.66
CA PRO A 120 -10.65 -14.80 -1.19
C PRO A 120 -10.29 -15.90 -2.19
N GLY A 121 -8.99 -16.19 -2.30
CA GLY A 121 -8.46 -17.23 -3.18
C GLY A 121 -8.36 -16.85 -4.66
N THR A 122 -8.68 -15.60 -5.03
CA THR A 122 -8.46 -15.08 -6.40
C THR A 122 -7.20 -14.22 -6.40
N PRO A 123 -6.05 -14.69 -6.91
CA PRO A 123 -4.82 -13.92 -6.96
C PRO A 123 -4.82 -12.93 -8.15
N GLY A 124 -5.88 -12.15 -8.33
CA GLY A 124 -6.02 -11.17 -9.40
C GLY A 124 -5.38 -9.82 -9.10
N HIS A 125 -5.74 -8.80 -9.89
CA HIS A 125 -5.31 -7.42 -9.71
C HIS A 125 -5.66 -6.89 -8.32
N VAL A 126 -6.85 -7.20 -7.78
CA VAL A 126 -7.26 -6.66 -6.47
C VAL A 126 -6.39 -7.20 -5.34
N ALA A 127 -6.12 -8.51 -5.33
CA ALA A 127 -5.27 -9.12 -4.31
C ALA A 127 -3.82 -8.63 -4.41
N GLU A 128 -3.30 -8.52 -5.64
CA GLU A 128 -1.95 -8.00 -5.89
C GLU A 128 -1.81 -6.54 -5.45
N PHE A 129 -2.74 -5.67 -5.85
CA PHE A 129 -2.79 -4.26 -5.48
C PHE A 129 -2.84 -4.10 -3.96
N ARG A 130 -3.74 -4.83 -3.27
CA ARG A 130 -3.88 -4.74 -1.82
C ARG A 130 -2.63 -5.20 -1.09
N GLY A 131 -1.99 -6.27 -1.55
CA GLY A 131 -0.73 -6.74 -0.96
C GLY A 131 0.43 -5.76 -1.16
N CYS A 132 0.57 -5.17 -2.36
CA CYS A 132 1.55 -4.11 -2.58
C CYS A 132 1.30 -2.89 -1.69
N TYR A 133 0.03 -2.48 -1.53
CA TYR A 133 -0.34 -1.39 -0.62
C TYR A 133 -0.02 -1.72 0.84
N GLU A 134 -0.39 -2.93 1.29
CA GLU A 134 -0.13 -3.41 2.65
C GLU A 134 1.37 -3.43 2.96
N MET A 135 2.20 -3.97 2.05
CA MET A 135 3.66 -3.94 2.20
C MET A 135 4.18 -2.49 2.28
N ALA A 136 3.75 -1.60 1.39
CA ALA A 136 4.19 -0.20 1.41
C ALA A 136 3.79 0.53 2.71
N ALA A 137 2.57 0.28 3.20
CA ALA A 137 2.06 0.84 4.45
C ALA A 137 2.80 0.29 5.69
N GLN A 138 3.14 -1.00 5.70
CA GLN A 138 3.97 -1.62 6.74
C GLN A 138 5.38 -1.02 6.74
N LEU A 139 5.95 -0.82 5.55
CA LEU A 139 7.27 -0.20 5.34
C LEU A 139 7.27 1.32 5.53
N ARG A 140 6.12 1.92 5.84
CA ARG A 140 5.93 3.35 6.15
C ARG A 140 6.17 4.29 4.96
N HIS A 141 6.02 3.80 3.73
CA HIS A 141 6.03 4.65 2.54
C HIS A 141 4.63 5.21 2.27
N PRO A 142 4.40 6.54 2.35
CA PRO A 142 3.14 7.11 1.93
C PRO A 142 2.90 6.84 0.44
N CYS A 143 1.69 6.38 0.12
CA CYS A 143 1.33 5.96 -1.23
C CYS A 143 0.20 6.83 -1.79
N ALA A 144 0.28 7.11 -3.09
CA ALA A 144 -0.84 7.56 -3.89
C ALA A 144 -1.46 6.37 -4.63
N VAL A 145 -2.73 6.48 -4.99
CA VAL A 145 -3.39 5.55 -5.92
C VAL A 145 -3.67 6.31 -7.20
N LEU A 146 -3.39 5.69 -8.35
CA LEU A 146 -3.65 6.26 -9.67
C LEU A 146 -4.58 5.33 -10.44
N PRO A 147 -5.76 5.79 -10.90
CA PRO A 147 -6.60 4.98 -11.76
C PRO A 147 -5.95 4.80 -13.13
N ALA A 148 -5.94 3.58 -13.65
CA ALA A 148 -5.66 3.33 -15.07
C ALA A 148 -6.79 3.90 -15.96
N GLY A 149 -6.51 4.10 -17.24
CA GLY A 149 -7.43 4.67 -18.23
C GLY A 149 -7.34 6.18 -18.37
N GLY A 150 -6.16 6.76 -18.10
CA GLY A 150 -5.93 8.21 -18.11
C GLY A 150 -4.58 8.63 -17.54
N LEU A 151 -3.61 7.71 -17.49
CA LEU A 151 -2.26 8.01 -17.01
C LEU A 151 -1.55 8.94 -17.99
N ASN A 152 -0.77 9.88 -17.47
CA ASN A 152 0.09 10.74 -18.27
C ASN A 152 1.45 10.91 -17.61
N ALA A 153 2.50 11.07 -18.42
CA ALA A 153 3.87 11.10 -17.93
C ALA A 153 4.14 12.26 -16.95
N ALA A 154 3.49 13.41 -17.12
CA ALA A 154 3.66 14.57 -16.24
C ALA A 154 3.14 14.30 -14.82
N ASP A 155 2.03 13.59 -14.69
CA ASP A 155 1.49 13.19 -13.40
C ASP A 155 2.32 12.08 -12.75
N LEU A 156 2.78 11.11 -13.55
CA LEU A 156 3.67 10.04 -13.08
C LEU A 156 5.00 10.60 -12.57
N ALA A 157 5.55 11.64 -13.22
CA ALA A 157 6.83 12.27 -12.85
C ALA A 157 6.84 12.91 -11.45
N ARG A 158 5.68 13.09 -10.81
CA ARG A 158 5.57 13.55 -9.42
C ARG A 158 6.03 12.48 -8.41
N TYR A 159 6.09 11.22 -8.84
CA TYR A 159 6.44 10.07 -8.01
C TYR A 159 7.83 9.57 -8.37
N GLY A 160 8.61 9.19 -7.36
CA GLY A 160 9.90 8.55 -7.59
C GLY A 160 9.77 7.06 -7.94
N ALA A 161 8.64 6.44 -7.61
CA ALA A 161 8.29 5.09 -8.03
C ALA A 161 6.81 4.94 -8.37
N VAL A 162 6.53 4.24 -9.48
CA VAL A 162 5.18 3.82 -9.88
C VAL A 162 5.13 2.30 -9.85
N VAL A 163 4.25 1.74 -9.05
CA VAL A 163 4.02 0.30 -8.93
C VAL A 163 2.83 -0.07 -9.83
N LEU A 164 2.99 -1.11 -10.62
CA LEU A 164 1.99 -1.71 -11.50
C LEU A 164 1.66 -3.12 -10.96
N PRO A 165 0.72 -3.24 -10.01
CA PRO A 165 0.42 -4.51 -9.35
C PRO A 165 -0.49 -5.34 -10.26
N ALA A 166 0.06 -6.33 -10.98
CA ALA A 166 -0.67 -7.18 -11.92
C ALA A 166 -1.70 -6.40 -12.76
N VAL A 167 -1.26 -5.34 -13.43
CA VAL A 167 -2.12 -4.55 -14.33
C VAL A 167 -2.24 -5.32 -15.66
N SER A 168 -2.89 -6.48 -15.62
CA SER A 168 -2.98 -7.43 -16.74
C SER A 168 -3.59 -6.79 -18.00
N CYS A 169 -4.54 -5.88 -17.85
CA CYS A 169 -5.12 -5.11 -18.95
C CYS A 169 -4.57 -3.68 -18.93
N LEU A 170 -3.86 -3.30 -20.00
CA LEU A 170 -3.21 -2.00 -20.13
C LEU A 170 -3.50 -1.38 -21.49
N GLY A 171 -4.09 -0.18 -21.49
CA GLY A 171 -4.33 0.59 -22.71
C GLY A 171 -3.05 1.16 -23.31
N ALA A 172 -3.04 1.37 -24.63
CA ALA A 172 -1.86 1.88 -25.35
C ALA A 172 -1.42 3.29 -24.88
N GLU A 173 -2.36 4.14 -24.49
CA GLU A 173 -2.07 5.49 -23.98
C GLU A 173 -1.37 5.43 -22.61
N ASP A 174 -1.91 4.64 -21.68
CA ASP A 174 -1.30 4.42 -20.37
C ASP A 174 0.09 3.79 -20.49
N ALA A 175 0.23 2.80 -21.37
CA ALA A 175 1.51 2.17 -21.67
C ALA A 175 2.55 3.18 -22.16
N ALA A 176 2.19 4.03 -23.12
CA ALA A 176 3.06 5.07 -23.64
C ALA A 176 3.44 6.10 -22.56
N ALA A 177 2.50 6.46 -21.68
CA ALA A 177 2.77 7.36 -20.55
C ALA A 177 3.76 6.75 -19.55
N ILE A 178 3.63 5.45 -19.24
CA ILE A 178 4.53 4.72 -18.36
C ILE A 178 5.92 4.61 -19.00
N ASP A 179 6.01 4.25 -20.28
CA ASP A 179 7.28 4.15 -20.99
C ASP A 179 8.02 5.50 -21.03
N ALA A 180 7.30 6.60 -21.30
CA ALA A 180 7.86 7.95 -21.27
C ALA A 180 8.37 8.33 -19.87
N TYR A 181 7.56 8.07 -18.83
CA TYR A 181 7.97 8.29 -17.43
C TYR A 181 9.25 7.54 -17.08
N ILE A 182 9.39 6.26 -17.48
CA ILE A 182 10.59 5.47 -17.21
C ILE A 182 11.79 6.06 -17.97
N VAL A 183 11.64 6.36 -19.26
CA VAL A 183 12.73 6.91 -20.09
C VAL A 183 13.25 8.23 -19.52
N ASP A 184 12.36 9.08 -18.98
CA ASP A 184 12.69 10.40 -18.43
C ASP A 184 13.27 10.37 -17.01
N GLY A 185 13.45 9.19 -16.40
CA GLY A 185 14.11 9.05 -15.09
C GLY A 185 13.29 8.33 -14.03
N GLY A 186 12.03 8.02 -14.32
CA GLY A 186 11.14 7.32 -13.41
C GLY A 186 11.57 5.90 -13.06
N ALA A 187 11.17 5.42 -11.89
CA ALA A 187 11.25 4.01 -11.54
C ALA A 187 9.86 3.35 -11.65
N ALA A 188 9.78 2.26 -12.40
CA ALA A 188 8.59 1.40 -12.44
C ALA A 188 8.86 0.07 -11.73
N ILE A 189 7.93 -0.37 -10.88
CA ILE A 189 7.95 -1.68 -10.24
C ILE A 189 6.74 -2.45 -10.77
N VAL A 190 7.00 -3.44 -11.60
CA VAL A 190 5.99 -4.20 -12.32
C VAL A 190 5.86 -5.58 -11.69
N THR A 191 4.64 -6.08 -11.52
CA THR A 191 4.43 -7.45 -11.04
C THR A 191 3.62 -8.29 -12.02
N ALA A 192 3.82 -9.61 -11.93
CA ALA A 192 3.07 -10.64 -12.64
C ALA A 192 2.98 -10.40 -14.17
N ASP A 193 1.78 -10.52 -14.73
CA ASP A 193 1.42 -10.47 -16.15
C ASP A 193 1.00 -9.07 -16.61
N THR A 194 1.53 -8.01 -16.00
CA THR A 194 1.17 -6.63 -16.37
C THR A 194 1.32 -6.39 -17.87
N GLY A 195 0.25 -5.96 -18.53
CA GLY A 195 0.20 -5.73 -19.97
C GLY A 195 -0.04 -6.99 -20.83
N ALA A 196 -0.58 -8.07 -20.27
CA ALA A 196 -0.98 -9.26 -21.02
C ALA A 196 -2.10 -9.00 -22.04
N CYS A 197 -2.99 -8.06 -21.74
CA CYS A 197 -4.14 -7.70 -22.54
C CYS A 197 -4.22 -6.19 -22.78
N ASP A 198 -4.94 -5.79 -23.82
CA ASP A 198 -5.40 -4.43 -24.02
C ASP A 198 -6.53 -4.06 -23.04
N ARG A 199 -7.04 -2.83 -23.14
CA ARG A 199 -8.13 -2.30 -22.30
C ARG A 199 -9.45 -3.08 -22.41
N ASP A 200 -9.66 -3.81 -23.50
CA ASP A 200 -10.87 -4.58 -23.77
C ASP A 200 -10.67 -6.07 -23.43
N GLY A 201 -9.58 -6.42 -22.76
CA GLY A 201 -9.27 -7.79 -22.38
C GLY A 201 -8.76 -8.67 -23.52
N ARG A 202 -8.41 -8.10 -24.69
CA ARG A 202 -7.85 -8.90 -25.80
C ARG A 202 -6.35 -9.06 -25.59
N PRO A 203 -5.77 -10.26 -25.86
CA PRO A 203 -4.33 -10.46 -25.74
C PRO A 203 -3.53 -9.42 -26.52
N ALA A 204 -2.54 -8.82 -25.87
CA ALA A 204 -1.70 -7.80 -26.47
C ALA A 204 -0.84 -8.40 -27.60
N SER A 205 -0.76 -7.71 -28.75
CA SER A 205 0.13 -8.09 -29.84
C SER A 205 1.55 -7.54 -29.58
N GLY A 206 2.35 -8.25 -28.80
CA GLY A 206 3.75 -7.90 -28.53
C GLY A 206 3.98 -7.32 -27.13
N HIS A 207 4.85 -6.31 -27.03
CA HIS A 207 5.19 -5.67 -25.76
C HIS A 207 4.19 -4.57 -25.45
N ALA A 208 3.35 -4.76 -24.43
CA ALA A 208 2.49 -3.68 -23.95
C ALA A 208 3.32 -2.52 -23.38
N LEU A 209 4.42 -2.80 -22.66
CA LEU A 209 5.40 -1.81 -22.22
C LEU A 209 6.72 -2.06 -22.94
N ALA A 210 7.20 -1.09 -23.72
CA ALA A 210 8.48 -1.20 -24.44
C ALA A 210 9.67 -1.27 -23.46
N ALA A 211 9.53 -0.71 -22.26
CA ALA A 211 10.52 -0.80 -21.19
C ALA A 211 10.67 -2.23 -20.63
N MET A 212 9.67 -3.10 -20.77
CA MET A 212 9.61 -4.44 -20.18
C MET A 212 10.02 -5.53 -21.19
N PRO A 213 10.58 -6.68 -20.75
CA PRO A 213 10.66 -7.86 -21.62
C PRO A 213 9.25 -8.31 -22.08
N ALA A 214 9.16 -8.97 -23.23
CA ALA A 214 7.91 -9.58 -23.66
C ALA A 214 7.40 -10.55 -22.60
N LEU A 215 6.10 -10.50 -22.33
CA LEU A 215 5.47 -11.50 -21.49
C LEU A 215 5.63 -12.87 -22.16
N PRO A 216 6.11 -13.88 -21.43
CA PRO A 216 6.09 -15.24 -21.93
C PRO A 216 4.63 -15.70 -22.03
N GLY A 217 4.32 -16.60 -22.95
CA GLY A 217 2.95 -17.07 -23.20
C GLY A 217 2.26 -17.63 -21.95
N VAL A 218 2.39 -18.93 -21.70
CA VAL A 218 1.72 -19.60 -20.55
C VAL A 218 2.62 -19.53 -19.32
N PRO A 219 2.11 -19.11 -18.13
CA PRO A 219 2.89 -19.12 -16.89
C PRO A 219 3.21 -20.55 -16.43
N LEU A 220 4.29 -20.68 -15.66
CA LEU A 220 4.60 -21.87 -14.88
C LEU A 220 3.82 -21.85 -13.55
N THR A 221 3.44 -23.02 -13.05
CA THR A 221 3.00 -23.17 -11.66
C THR A 221 4.18 -23.58 -10.81
N VAL A 222 4.51 -22.77 -9.80
CA VAL A 222 5.73 -22.93 -8.98
C VAL A 222 5.43 -23.36 -7.55
N PHE A 223 4.30 -24.02 -7.33
CA PHE A 223 3.95 -24.61 -6.03
C PHE A 223 5.06 -25.56 -5.54
N GLY A 224 5.55 -25.32 -4.33
CA GLY A 224 6.66 -26.11 -3.75
C GLY A 224 8.04 -25.76 -4.32
N ALA A 225 8.20 -24.59 -4.94
CA ALA A 225 9.49 -24.04 -5.34
C ALA A 225 9.99 -22.96 -4.38
N TYR A 226 11.18 -22.48 -4.64
CA TYR A 226 11.84 -21.42 -3.88
C TYR A 226 12.49 -20.41 -4.81
N PHE A 227 12.59 -19.16 -4.40
CA PHE A 227 13.46 -18.16 -5.01
C PHE A 227 14.76 -18.04 -4.23
N LYS A 228 15.87 -18.44 -4.84
CA LYS A 228 17.21 -18.30 -4.28
C LYS A 228 17.73 -16.89 -4.46
N LEU A 229 18.26 -16.32 -3.37
CA LEU A 229 18.82 -14.97 -3.34
C LEU A 229 20.34 -15.04 -3.52
N ALA A 230 20.85 -14.42 -4.58
CA ALA A 230 22.29 -14.30 -4.84
C ALA A 230 22.85 -12.97 -4.31
N ASP A 231 22.08 -11.88 -4.38
CA ASP A 231 22.47 -10.55 -3.96
C ASP A 231 22.61 -10.47 -2.43
N PRO A 232 23.79 -10.06 -1.90
CA PRO A 232 24.01 -9.93 -0.47
C PRO A 232 23.10 -8.92 0.24
N ALA A 233 22.68 -7.84 -0.42
CA ALA A 233 21.77 -6.84 0.12
C ALA A 233 20.34 -7.39 0.22
N LEU A 234 19.87 -8.13 -0.79
CA LEU A 234 18.57 -8.81 -0.70
C LEU A 234 18.58 -9.89 0.40
N ARG A 235 19.65 -10.69 0.49
CA ARG A 235 19.83 -11.65 1.58
C ARG A 235 19.81 -10.99 2.95
N ARG A 236 20.49 -9.85 3.12
CA ARG A 236 20.46 -9.10 4.39
C ARG A 236 19.06 -8.61 4.74
N ALA A 237 18.29 -8.18 3.76
CA ALA A 237 16.92 -7.71 3.96
C ALA A 237 16.01 -8.81 4.53
N VAL A 238 16.19 -10.05 4.09
CA VAL A 238 15.41 -11.22 4.55
C VAL A 238 16.09 -11.96 5.71
N GLY A 239 16.88 -11.27 6.53
CA GLY A 239 17.50 -11.87 7.73
C GLY A 239 18.60 -12.90 7.45
N GLY A 240 19.21 -12.88 6.26
CA GLY A 240 20.29 -13.77 5.85
C GLY A 240 19.84 -15.06 5.16
N ALA A 241 18.53 -15.29 5.07
CA ALA A 241 17.96 -16.46 4.41
C ALA A 241 18.47 -16.59 2.96
N PRO A 242 18.89 -17.79 2.53
CA PRO A 242 19.43 -17.99 1.18
C PRO A 242 18.35 -18.16 0.11
N HIS A 243 17.10 -18.40 0.52
CA HIS A 243 15.94 -18.54 -0.35
C HIS A 243 14.67 -18.11 0.37
N VAL A 244 13.65 -17.74 -0.40
CA VAL A 244 12.27 -17.52 0.07
C VAL A 244 11.33 -18.48 -0.67
N GLY A 245 10.18 -18.79 -0.09
CA GLY A 245 9.18 -19.63 -0.77
C GLY A 245 8.69 -18.98 -2.06
N ALA A 246 8.43 -19.79 -3.09
CA ALA A 246 7.74 -19.38 -4.31
C ALA A 246 6.43 -20.16 -4.41
N ASP A 247 5.37 -19.50 -4.86
CA ASP A 247 4.06 -20.13 -5.04
C ASP A 247 3.26 -19.40 -6.13
N GLY A 248 2.24 -20.09 -6.66
CA GLY A 248 1.33 -19.57 -7.68
C GLY A 248 1.92 -19.56 -9.09
N GLU A 249 1.50 -18.57 -9.88
CA GLU A 249 1.92 -18.35 -11.25
C GLU A 249 3.26 -17.60 -11.32
N PHE A 250 4.14 -18.07 -12.20
CA PHE A 250 5.44 -17.46 -12.46
C PHE A 250 5.69 -17.37 -13.96
N TRP A 251 6.03 -16.18 -14.43
CA TRP A 251 6.34 -15.93 -15.83
C TRP A 251 7.86 -15.96 -16.03
N SER A 252 8.36 -16.88 -16.86
CA SER A 252 9.79 -16.99 -17.14
C SER A 252 10.13 -16.38 -18.51
N PRO A 253 10.36 -15.06 -18.63
CA PRO A 253 10.76 -14.44 -19.89
C PRO A 253 12.20 -14.81 -20.27
N PRO A 254 12.57 -14.72 -21.55
CA PRO A 254 13.97 -14.56 -21.94
C PRO A 254 14.55 -13.30 -21.28
N VAL A 255 15.71 -13.44 -20.62
CA VAL A 255 16.37 -12.32 -19.94
C VAL A 255 17.01 -11.38 -20.96
N PRO A 256 16.63 -10.08 -21.03
CA PRO A 256 17.25 -9.17 -21.97
C PRO A 256 18.72 -8.90 -21.64
N ALA A 257 19.51 -8.59 -22.67
CA ALA A 257 20.89 -8.17 -22.50
C ALA A 257 20.98 -6.93 -21.59
N GLY A 258 21.91 -6.95 -20.64
CA GLY A 258 22.12 -5.85 -19.68
C GLY A 258 21.15 -5.82 -18.49
N ALA A 259 20.25 -6.80 -18.35
CA ALA A 259 19.42 -6.94 -17.15
C ALA A 259 20.26 -7.41 -15.94
N THR A 260 19.98 -6.82 -14.78
CA THR A 260 20.40 -7.36 -13.48
C THR A 260 19.29 -8.28 -12.97
N CYS A 261 19.63 -9.49 -12.53
CA CYS A 261 18.63 -10.49 -12.15
C CYS A 261 18.97 -11.19 -10.85
N ASP A 262 17.94 -11.47 -10.04
CA ASP A 262 18.02 -12.27 -8.81
C ASP A 262 16.73 -13.07 -8.58
N LEU A 263 16.54 -13.63 -7.39
CA LEU A 263 15.43 -14.49 -7.00
C LEU A 263 15.31 -15.68 -7.95
N ARG A 264 16.40 -16.44 -8.11
CA ARG A 264 16.47 -17.54 -9.08
C ARG A 264 15.59 -18.71 -8.63
N LEU A 265 14.66 -19.14 -9.48
CA LEU A 265 13.76 -20.24 -9.19
C LEU A 265 14.55 -21.54 -8.97
N VAL A 266 14.23 -22.24 -7.89
CA VAL A 266 14.75 -23.59 -7.57
C VAL A 266 13.54 -24.49 -7.30
N GLY A 267 13.43 -25.59 -8.06
CA GLY A 267 12.25 -26.46 -8.05
C GLY A 267 11.33 -26.19 -9.24
N PRO A 268 10.02 -26.49 -9.16
CA PRO A 268 9.31 -27.04 -7.99
C PRO A 268 9.76 -28.47 -7.65
N PHE A 269 9.74 -28.80 -6.36
CA PHE A 269 10.10 -30.14 -5.88
C PHE A 269 8.86 -31.05 -5.83
N ARG A 270 8.97 -32.26 -6.40
CA ARG A 270 7.86 -33.24 -6.38
C ARG A 270 7.64 -33.90 -5.02
N ASN A 271 8.71 -34.07 -4.24
CA ASN A 271 8.65 -34.60 -2.88
C ASN A 271 9.00 -33.47 -1.91
N ASN A 272 8.00 -33.04 -1.15
CA ASN A 272 8.08 -32.00 -0.13
C ASN A 272 7.95 -32.57 1.28
N ALA A 273 8.13 -33.88 1.46
CA ALA A 273 8.20 -34.49 2.77
C ALA A 273 9.38 -33.85 3.55
N PRO A 274 9.16 -33.38 4.80
CA PRO A 274 10.17 -32.65 5.55
C PRO A 274 11.52 -33.36 5.65
N GLU A 275 11.52 -34.69 5.67
CA GLU A 275 12.70 -35.54 5.83
C GLU A 275 13.63 -35.55 4.60
N PHE A 276 13.12 -35.17 3.42
CA PHE A 276 13.86 -35.21 2.14
C PHE A 276 14.01 -33.83 1.49
N THR A 277 13.43 -32.80 2.09
CA THR A 277 13.38 -31.47 1.47
C THR A 277 14.72 -30.76 1.61
N THR A 278 15.46 -30.67 0.51
CA THR A 278 16.69 -29.88 0.41
C THR A 278 16.61 -28.94 -0.79
N VAL A 279 16.95 -27.67 -0.60
CA VAL A 279 16.97 -26.66 -1.69
C VAL A 279 18.37 -26.59 -2.28
N ALA A 280 18.63 -27.45 -3.27
CA ALA A 280 19.94 -27.56 -3.93
C ALA A 280 19.97 -26.83 -5.27
N GLY A 281 21.15 -26.35 -5.67
CA GLY A 281 21.40 -25.72 -6.97
C GLY A 281 21.37 -24.19 -6.96
N PRO A 282 21.86 -23.54 -8.03
CA PRO A 282 21.91 -22.08 -8.14
C PRO A 282 20.56 -21.45 -8.53
N GLY A 283 19.61 -22.25 -9.02
CA GLY A 283 18.39 -21.78 -9.66
C GLY A 283 18.62 -21.25 -11.07
N ASP A 284 17.54 -21.05 -11.83
CA ASP A 284 17.59 -20.70 -13.26
C ASP A 284 16.82 -19.41 -13.60
N ALA A 285 15.49 -19.49 -13.66
CA ALA A 285 14.62 -18.42 -14.08
C ALA A 285 14.58 -17.30 -13.03
N PRO A 286 14.76 -16.03 -13.41
CA PRO A 286 14.82 -14.94 -12.44
C PRO A 286 13.43 -14.48 -11.99
N GLY A 287 13.23 -14.40 -10.67
CA GLY A 287 12.06 -13.80 -10.02
C GLY A 287 12.21 -12.30 -9.73
N LEU A 288 13.35 -11.71 -10.09
CA LEU A 288 13.57 -10.28 -10.14
C LEU A 288 14.40 -9.94 -11.37
N ILE A 289 13.89 -9.03 -12.21
CA ILE A 289 14.56 -8.56 -13.42
C ILE A 289 14.58 -7.03 -13.38
N ALA A 290 15.76 -6.44 -13.23
CA ALA A 290 15.97 -5.00 -13.22
C ALA A 290 16.67 -4.55 -14.50
N LEU A 291 16.12 -3.50 -15.14
CA LEU A 291 16.62 -2.93 -16.38
C LEU A 291 16.70 -1.42 -16.27
N ARG A 292 17.76 -0.83 -16.86
CA ARG A 292 17.81 0.60 -17.12
C ARG A 292 17.19 0.89 -18.48
N ARG A 293 16.36 1.94 -18.54
CA ARG A 293 15.68 2.42 -19.75
C ARG A 293 15.75 3.94 -19.75
N GLY A 294 16.44 4.52 -20.73
CA GLY A 294 16.76 5.94 -20.70
C GLY A 294 17.49 6.33 -19.40
N ALA A 295 17.02 7.40 -18.75
CA ALA A 295 17.53 7.84 -17.47
C ALA A 295 17.00 7.03 -16.28
N GLY A 296 15.85 6.36 -16.43
CA GLY A 296 15.17 5.64 -15.36
C GLY A 296 15.41 4.14 -15.36
N ARG A 297 14.49 3.43 -14.68
CA ARG A 297 14.63 2.00 -14.40
C ARG A 297 13.29 1.29 -14.29
N MET A 298 13.31 0.01 -14.61
CA MET A 298 12.16 -0.89 -14.48
C MET A 298 12.61 -2.13 -13.71
N VAL A 299 11.88 -2.49 -12.66
CA VAL A 299 12.03 -3.75 -11.93
C VAL A 299 10.78 -4.58 -12.15
N TRP A 300 10.93 -5.77 -12.72
CA TRP A 300 9.85 -6.73 -12.88
C TRP A 300 10.01 -7.90 -11.92
N LEU A 301 8.97 -8.15 -11.15
CA LEU A 301 8.77 -9.35 -10.35
C LEU A 301 7.75 -10.22 -11.09
N PRO A 302 8.18 -11.21 -11.89
CA PRO A 302 7.28 -11.98 -12.75
C PRO A 302 6.50 -13.06 -11.97
N TRP A 303 5.93 -12.67 -10.84
CA TRP A 303 5.13 -13.46 -9.92
C TRP A 303 4.30 -12.49 -9.06
N ARG A 304 3.30 -13.03 -8.36
CA ARG A 304 2.29 -12.26 -7.63
C ARG A 304 2.69 -12.00 -6.17
N ILE A 305 3.80 -11.27 -5.98
CA ILE A 305 4.33 -10.97 -4.64
C ILE A 305 3.29 -10.29 -3.75
N GLY A 306 2.49 -9.39 -4.30
CA GLY A 306 1.42 -8.69 -3.59
C GLY A 306 0.34 -9.68 -3.14
N ALA A 307 -0.21 -10.47 -4.06
CA ALA A 307 -1.31 -11.39 -3.73
C ALA A 307 -0.88 -12.44 -2.70
N LEU A 308 0.37 -12.93 -2.80
CA LEU A 308 0.92 -13.85 -1.80
C LEU A 308 1.12 -13.19 -0.44
N PHE A 309 1.62 -11.94 -0.40
CA PHE A 309 1.71 -11.19 0.85
C PHE A 309 0.32 -10.93 1.46
N HIS A 310 -0.66 -10.55 0.64
CA HIS A 310 -2.03 -10.32 1.09
C HIS A 310 -2.67 -11.57 1.69
N ALA A 311 -2.35 -12.74 1.14
CA ALA A 311 -2.88 -14.02 1.60
C ALA A 311 -2.16 -14.56 2.85
N ALA A 312 -0.83 -14.43 2.92
CA ALA A 312 0.00 -15.17 3.89
C ALA A 312 0.88 -14.28 4.79
N ALA A 313 0.95 -12.97 4.54
CA ALA A 313 1.75 -12.00 5.28
C ALA A 313 3.22 -12.43 5.48
N ILE A 314 3.82 -13.04 4.45
CA ILE A 314 5.20 -13.55 4.47
C ILE A 314 6.18 -12.36 4.62
N PRO A 315 6.88 -12.21 5.76
CA PRO A 315 7.68 -11.01 6.06
C PRO A 315 8.81 -10.76 5.05
N GLU A 316 9.38 -11.83 4.49
CA GLU A 316 10.44 -11.75 3.50
C GLU A 316 9.98 -11.04 2.23
N TYR A 317 8.70 -11.12 1.87
CA TYR A 317 8.17 -10.42 0.71
C TYR A 317 8.09 -8.91 0.94
N ALA A 318 7.64 -8.49 2.13
CA ALA A 318 7.69 -7.08 2.52
C ALA A 318 9.14 -6.56 2.54
N ALA A 319 10.09 -7.35 3.06
CA ALA A 319 11.50 -6.97 3.07
C ALA A 319 12.07 -6.82 1.65
N LEU A 320 11.79 -7.75 0.74
CA LEU A 320 12.22 -7.68 -0.66
C LEU A 320 11.61 -6.47 -1.38
N PHE A 321 10.29 -6.27 -1.25
CA PHE A 321 9.59 -5.12 -1.82
C PHE A 321 10.14 -3.80 -1.27
N GLY A 322 10.45 -3.75 0.03
CA GLY A 322 11.08 -2.59 0.67
C GLY A 322 12.47 -2.28 0.13
N ARG A 323 13.28 -3.28 -0.22
CA ARG A 323 14.57 -3.03 -0.90
C ARG A 323 14.38 -2.38 -2.26
N VAL A 324 13.42 -2.86 -3.05
CA VAL A 324 13.12 -2.32 -4.38
C VAL A 324 12.61 -0.87 -4.26
N LEU A 325 11.73 -0.59 -3.29
CA LEU A 325 11.25 0.76 -3.01
C LEU A 325 12.35 1.69 -2.51
N GLU A 326 13.16 1.28 -1.53
CA GLU A 326 14.22 2.13 -0.98
C GLU A 326 15.25 2.52 -2.03
N GLU A 327 15.58 1.61 -2.95
CA GLU A 327 16.46 1.92 -4.06
C GLU A 327 15.82 2.91 -5.06
N ALA A 328 14.49 3.02 -5.09
CA ALA A 328 13.76 3.91 -6.01
C ALA A 328 13.56 5.31 -5.40
N VAL A 329 13.09 5.37 -4.16
CA VAL A 329 12.61 6.62 -3.53
C VAL A 329 13.37 7.02 -2.27
N GLY A 330 14.38 6.23 -1.88
CA GLY A 330 15.09 6.38 -0.62
C GLY A 330 14.31 5.84 0.58
N PRO A 331 14.79 6.07 1.80
CA PRO A 331 14.14 5.56 3.00
C PRO A 331 12.77 6.22 3.23
N ALA A 332 11.86 5.48 3.87
CA ALA A 332 10.58 6.01 4.33
C ALA A 332 10.75 7.21 5.27
N PRO A 333 9.81 8.19 5.26
CA PRO A 333 9.87 9.37 6.13
C PRO A 333 9.56 9.07 7.60
N ILE A 334 9.10 7.86 7.93
CA ILE A 334 8.73 7.45 9.28
C ILE A 334 9.48 6.18 9.65
N ARG A 335 10.05 6.14 10.86
CA ARG A 335 10.62 4.95 11.49
C ARG A 335 9.99 4.75 12.86
N THR A 336 9.75 3.52 13.27
CA THR A 336 9.09 3.24 14.55
C THR A 336 9.46 1.85 15.05
N ASP A 337 9.46 1.65 16.37
CA ASP A 337 9.51 0.34 17.02
C ASP A 337 8.10 -0.17 17.40
N ALA A 338 7.05 0.55 16.99
CA ALA A 338 5.68 0.08 17.11
C ALA A 338 5.47 -1.23 16.33
N PRO A 339 4.61 -2.14 16.82
CA PRO A 339 4.21 -3.32 16.05
C PRO A 339 3.64 -2.94 14.67
N ASP A 340 3.80 -3.81 13.68
CA ASP A 340 3.29 -3.63 12.31
C ASP A 340 1.76 -3.41 12.25
N ALA A 341 1.06 -3.79 13.32
CA ALA A 341 -0.35 -3.51 13.50
C ALA A 341 -0.69 -2.00 13.62
N VAL A 342 0.27 -1.14 13.95
CA VAL A 342 0.09 0.32 13.90
C VAL A 342 0.27 0.79 12.47
N GLU A 343 -0.73 1.44 11.90
CA GLU A 343 -0.60 2.11 10.61
C GLU A 343 -0.18 3.58 10.85
N CYS A 344 0.86 4.03 10.14
CA CYS A 344 1.34 5.42 10.21
C CYS A 344 0.98 6.15 8.92
N ILE A 345 0.20 7.23 9.04
CA ILE A 345 -0.26 8.03 7.90
C ILE A 345 0.23 9.46 8.12
N LEU A 346 0.95 10.02 7.16
CA LEU A 346 1.56 11.34 7.27
C LEU A 346 1.20 12.20 6.07
N TYR A 347 0.65 13.37 6.33
CA TYR A 347 0.26 14.36 5.33
C TYR A 347 0.82 15.73 5.68
N ALA A 348 1.15 16.51 4.66
CA ALA A 348 1.53 17.89 4.84
C ALA A 348 0.30 18.76 5.09
N HIS A 349 0.50 19.81 5.89
CA HIS A 349 -0.49 20.81 6.26
C HIS A 349 0.13 22.21 6.12
N ASP A 350 -0.68 23.25 6.02
CA ASP A 350 -0.21 24.65 5.96
C ASP A 350 0.62 25.10 7.18
N ARG A 351 0.61 24.33 8.28
CA ARG A 351 1.25 24.61 9.57
C ARG A 351 2.37 23.61 9.89
N GLY A 352 2.66 22.67 8.99
CA GLY A 352 3.61 21.57 9.20
C GLY A 352 3.07 20.25 8.66
N GLU A 353 2.90 19.24 9.50
CA GLU A 353 2.35 17.93 9.11
C GLU A 353 1.27 17.45 10.10
N VAL A 354 0.45 16.50 9.65
CA VAL A 354 -0.44 15.72 10.51
C VAL A 354 -0.05 14.25 10.40
N LEU A 355 0.31 13.67 11.54
CA LEU A 355 0.64 12.26 11.70
C LEU A 355 -0.53 11.54 12.37
N HIS A 356 -1.11 10.55 11.70
CA HIS A 356 -2.06 9.62 12.29
C HIS A 356 -1.38 8.29 12.59
N LEU A 357 -1.63 7.78 13.78
CA LEU A 357 -1.29 6.42 14.18
C LEU A 357 -2.60 5.67 14.42
N VAL A 358 -2.87 4.63 13.64
CA VAL A 358 -4.13 3.87 13.70
C VAL A 358 -3.85 2.45 14.16
N ASN A 359 -4.53 2.01 15.22
CA ASN A 359 -4.33 0.68 15.80
C ASN A 359 -5.14 -0.38 15.05
N GLY A 360 -4.44 -1.33 14.44
CA GLY A 360 -4.99 -2.54 13.82
C GLY A 360 -4.86 -3.81 14.68
N ALA A 361 -4.27 -3.74 15.88
CA ALA A 361 -4.07 -4.91 16.72
C ALA A 361 -5.41 -5.42 17.24
N ALA A 362 -5.78 -6.66 16.90
CA ALA A 362 -7.06 -7.26 17.23
C ALA A 362 -7.00 -8.79 17.17
N LEU A 363 -8.10 -9.44 17.54
CA LEU A 363 -8.26 -10.88 17.38
C LEU A 363 -8.10 -11.29 15.92
N GLN A 364 -7.07 -12.08 15.62
CA GLN A 364 -6.83 -12.67 14.31
C GLN A 364 -7.96 -13.65 13.97
N SER A 365 -8.41 -13.70 12.70
CA SER A 365 -9.47 -14.57 12.13
C SER A 365 -10.92 -14.04 12.09
N LYS A 366 -11.19 -12.85 12.61
CA LYS A 366 -12.52 -12.21 12.53
C LYS A 366 -12.41 -10.77 12.04
N PRO A 367 -13.46 -10.22 11.39
CA PRO A 367 -13.56 -8.78 11.21
C PRO A 367 -13.37 -8.04 12.54
N LEU A 368 -12.78 -6.84 12.52
CA LEU A 368 -12.44 -6.09 13.73
C LEU A 368 -13.67 -5.94 14.64
N VAL A 369 -13.59 -6.42 15.88
CA VAL A 369 -14.64 -6.22 16.90
C VAL A 369 -14.18 -5.21 17.96
N GLY A 370 -12.91 -5.29 18.34
CA GLY A 370 -12.24 -4.37 19.25
C GLY A 370 -10.75 -4.35 18.96
N THR A 371 -10.06 -3.31 19.42
CA THR A 371 -8.60 -3.24 19.37
C THR A 371 -8.00 -3.69 20.70
N THR A 372 -6.83 -4.31 20.64
CA THR A 372 -5.96 -4.50 21.80
C THR A 372 -5.14 -3.23 21.98
N PRO A 373 -5.25 -2.52 23.12
CA PRO A 373 -4.45 -1.32 23.34
C PRO A 373 -2.97 -1.64 23.25
N LEU A 374 -2.25 -0.84 22.47
CA LEU A 374 -0.80 -0.91 22.36
C LEU A 374 -0.19 0.15 23.27
N ALA A 375 0.96 -0.16 23.85
CA ALA A 375 1.66 0.77 24.74
C ALA A 375 3.15 0.70 24.46
N GLY A 376 3.83 1.82 24.64
CA GLY A 376 5.28 1.77 24.76
C GLY A 376 6.05 1.72 23.45
N PHE A 377 5.97 2.75 22.61
CA PHE A 377 6.79 2.84 21.39
C PHE A 377 7.18 4.28 21.05
N GLU A 378 8.19 4.42 20.19
CA GLU A 378 8.71 5.66 19.63
C GLU A 378 8.42 5.76 18.13
N VAL A 379 8.00 6.95 17.70
CA VAL A 379 7.85 7.28 16.28
C VAL A 379 8.84 8.38 15.93
N ARG A 380 9.66 8.11 14.92
CA ARG A 380 10.62 9.05 14.33
C ARG A 380 10.06 9.51 12.99
N VAL A 381 10.00 10.81 12.77
CA VAL A 381 9.51 11.41 11.52
C VAL A 381 10.55 12.36 10.98
N ARG A 382 10.94 12.22 9.72
CA ARG A 382 11.75 13.24 9.03
C ARG A 382 10.88 14.48 8.82
N SER A 383 11.13 15.52 9.61
CA SER A 383 10.26 16.70 9.71
C SER A 383 11.02 17.91 10.23
N LEU A 384 10.59 19.10 9.81
CA LEU A 384 11.05 20.38 10.33
C LEU A 384 10.29 20.83 11.59
N ALA A 385 9.36 20.03 12.10
CA ALA A 385 8.55 20.39 13.25
C ALA A 385 9.38 20.71 14.50
N VAL A 386 8.93 21.72 15.24
CA VAL A 386 9.54 22.20 16.49
C VAL A 386 8.67 21.91 17.70
N SER A 387 7.39 21.64 17.50
CA SER A 387 6.47 21.23 18.55
C SER A 387 5.43 20.24 18.01
N ALA A 388 4.83 19.47 18.91
CA ALA A 388 3.80 18.49 18.59
C ALA A 388 2.61 18.63 19.55
N VAL A 389 1.39 18.45 19.02
CA VAL A 389 0.15 18.51 19.79
C VAL A 389 -0.74 17.32 19.44
N ARG A 390 -1.27 16.63 20.44
CA ARG A 390 -2.26 15.57 20.22
C ARG A 390 -3.63 16.18 19.93
N LEU A 391 -4.27 15.77 18.85
CA LEU A 391 -5.56 16.31 18.42
C LEU A 391 -6.77 15.74 19.18
N ASP A 392 -6.58 14.66 19.93
CA ASP A 392 -7.63 14.05 20.76
C ASP A 392 -7.89 14.84 22.06
N SER A 393 -6.84 15.45 22.60
CA SER A 393 -6.81 16.12 23.91
C SER A 393 -6.38 17.59 23.86
N GLY A 394 -5.73 18.02 22.78
CA GLY A 394 -5.07 19.33 22.68
C GLY A 394 -3.79 19.44 23.51
N ALA A 395 -3.36 18.34 24.16
CA ALA A 395 -2.18 18.35 25.01
C ALA A 395 -0.89 18.42 24.16
N PRO A 396 0.13 19.19 24.62
CA PRO A 396 1.44 19.14 24.00
C PRO A 396 2.04 17.75 24.14
N LEU A 397 2.71 17.28 23.09
CA LEU A 397 3.48 16.04 23.07
C LEU A 397 4.97 16.39 23.03
N ALA A 398 5.74 15.80 23.94
CA ALA A 398 7.19 16.00 23.97
C ALA A 398 7.80 15.56 22.64
N LEU A 399 8.60 16.45 22.05
CA LEU A 399 9.29 16.24 20.79
C LEU A 399 10.79 16.43 21.02
N ARG A 400 11.58 15.46 20.57
CA ARG A 400 13.05 15.52 20.61
C ARG A 400 13.60 15.50 19.20
N ARG A 401 14.52 16.40 18.88
CA ARG A 401 15.17 16.43 17.55
C ARG A 401 16.44 15.57 17.56
N GLU A 402 16.57 14.72 16.54
CA GLU A 402 17.75 13.91 16.24
C GLU A 402 18.14 14.12 14.77
N GLY A 403 19.00 15.10 14.49
CA GLY A 403 19.33 15.48 13.12
C GLY A 403 18.10 15.99 12.35
N GLU A 404 17.80 15.34 11.23
CA GLU A 404 16.64 15.65 10.37
C GLU A 404 15.32 15.05 10.89
N GLU A 405 15.37 14.21 11.93
CA GLU A 405 14.20 13.52 12.47
C GLU A 405 13.72 14.17 13.77
N VAL A 406 12.41 14.09 13.99
CA VAL A 406 11.76 14.37 15.27
C VAL A 406 11.27 13.06 15.87
N VAL A 407 11.49 12.87 17.17
CA VAL A 407 11.17 11.66 17.92
C VAL A 407 10.05 11.96 18.90
N LEU A 408 9.00 11.14 18.85
CA LEU A 408 7.80 11.22 19.68
C LEU A 408 7.62 9.91 20.43
N ARG A 409 7.28 9.99 21.72
CA ARG A 409 6.97 8.82 22.54
C ARG A 409 5.45 8.66 22.64
N ILE A 410 4.94 7.48 22.30
CA ILE A 410 3.51 7.15 22.44
C ILE A 410 3.34 6.15 23.58
N ASP A 411 2.88 6.65 24.72
CA ASP A 411 2.71 5.83 25.92
C ASP A 411 1.61 4.77 25.74
N ARG A 412 0.52 5.15 25.08
CA ARG A 412 -0.65 4.30 24.84
C ARG A 412 -1.38 4.70 23.56
N LEU A 413 -1.82 3.69 22.82
CA LEU A 413 -2.63 3.78 21.61
C LEU A 413 -3.80 2.79 21.70
N ASP A 414 -5.02 3.30 21.87
CA ASP A 414 -6.24 2.49 21.91
C ASP A 414 -6.78 2.21 20.49
N VAL A 415 -7.45 3.17 19.85
CA VAL A 415 -7.94 3.02 18.46
C VAL A 415 -7.10 3.84 17.49
N PHE A 416 -6.84 5.10 17.81
CA PHE A 416 -5.98 5.97 17.02
C PHE A 416 -5.49 7.17 17.85
N VAL A 417 -4.47 7.85 17.37
CA VAL A 417 -4.14 9.23 17.75
C VAL A 417 -3.74 9.99 16.49
N ALA A 418 -4.17 11.24 16.38
CA ALA A 418 -3.66 12.18 15.39
C ALA A 418 -2.83 13.24 16.09
N ILE A 419 -1.69 13.59 15.52
CA ILE A 419 -0.68 14.47 16.08
C ILE A 419 -0.38 15.55 15.05
N ALA A 420 -0.60 16.81 15.41
CA ALA A 420 -0.13 17.93 14.62
C ALA A 420 1.36 18.17 14.92
N LEU A 421 2.19 18.12 13.89
CA LEU A 421 3.61 18.45 13.91
C LEU A 421 3.76 19.87 13.36
N LEU A 422 4.13 20.82 14.22
CA LEU A 422 4.12 22.24 13.91
C LEU A 422 5.50 22.70 13.44
N ALA A 423 5.57 23.21 12.21
CA ALA A 423 6.79 23.79 11.66
C ALA A 423 7.02 25.22 12.18
N PRO A 424 8.28 25.73 12.15
CA PRO A 424 8.58 27.12 12.47
C PRO A 424 7.81 28.08 11.56
N SER A 425 7.38 29.22 12.09
CA SER A 425 6.62 30.24 11.33
C SER A 425 7.36 30.72 10.08
N GLU A 426 8.70 30.74 10.10
CA GLU A 426 9.56 31.13 8.97
C GLU A 426 9.49 30.14 7.77
N CYS A 427 9.22 28.85 8.03
CA CYS A 427 9.09 27.84 6.98
C CYS A 427 7.70 27.85 6.31
N LEU A 428 6.70 28.45 6.94
CA LEU A 428 5.32 28.49 6.41
C LEU A 428 5.18 29.48 5.24
N ILE A 429 6.05 30.50 5.17
CA ILE A 429 6.00 31.56 4.16
C ILE A 429 6.60 31.10 2.81
N ALA A 430 7.45 30.07 2.82
CA ALA A 430 8.18 29.60 1.63
C ALA A 430 7.43 28.56 0.78
N THR A 431 6.21 28.17 1.14
CA THR A 431 5.44 27.08 0.49
C THR A 431 4.12 27.50 -0.15
N ASN A 432 3.93 28.80 -0.36
CA ASN A 432 2.76 29.36 -1.06
C ASN A 432 3.05 29.63 -2.53
#